data_AF-A0AAW8PXX0-F1
#
_entry.id   AF-A0AAW8PXX0-F1
#
_cell.length_a   1.000
_cell.length_b   1.000
_cell.length_c   1.000
_cell.angle_alpha   90.00
_cell.angle_beta   90.00
_cell.angle_gamma   90.00
#
_symmetry.space_group_name_H-M   'P 1'
#
loop_
_entity.id
_entity.type
_entity.pdbx_description
1 polymer ?
#
loop_
_entity_poly.entity_id
_entity_poly.type
_entity_poly.pdbx_seq_one_letter_code
_entity_poly.pdbx_strand_id
1 'polypeptide(L)'
;MKFILVSSENGLYDFDVIDCQYIRRVTVSEKVEKGDTFNIYSGESHKSGGIWSGTKGIKGYLTGDLEASVRASNAFHSELIKRDADFVTKSDYVVYVTTSESMVEMKHDSQDDSLYVTLFNDDADRFIEEATKLFEDLGDITMEEAYLHLSKPYIESVFS
;
A
#
# COMPACT_ATOMS: atom_id res chain seq x y z
N MET A 1 -9.28 10.40 0.28
CA MET A 1 -10.23 9.28 0.30
C MET A 1 -11.60 9.78 0.71
N LYS A 2 -12.62 9.46 -0.09
CA LYS A 2 -14.02 9.85 0.12
C LYS A 2 -14.90 8.64 -0.17
N PHE A 3 -16.00 8.50 0.57
CA PHE A 3 -16.96 7.41 0.39
C PHE A 3 -18.28 7.96 -0.14
N ILE A 4 -18.79 7.35 -1.21
CA ILE A 4 -20.12 7.66 -1.76
C ILE A 4 -20.98 6.42 -1.61
N LEU A 5 -22.07 6.52 -0.84
CA LEU A 5 -23.05 5.45 -0.72
C LEU A 5 -23.73 5.23 -2.09
N VAL A 6 -23.64 4.00 -2.59
CA VAL A 6 -24.22 3.55 -3.86
C VAL A 6 -25.55 2.84 -3.63
N SER A 7 -25.60 1.96 -2.63
CA SER A 7 -26.80 1.19 -2.27
C SER A 7 -26.81 0.88 -0.78
N SER A 8 -28.02 0.76 -0.22
CA SER A 8 -28.24 0.29 1.15
C SER A 8 -29.28 -0.84 1.20
N GLU A 9 -29.34 -1.64 0.14
CA GLU A 9 -30.33 -2.70 -0.03
C GLU A 9 -29.85 -4.05 0.52
N ASN A 10 -30.80 -4.97 0.76
CA ASN A 10 -30.50 -6.35 1.19
C ASN A 10 -29.65 -6.47 2.47
N GLY A 11 -29.70 -5.46 3.34
CA GLY A 11 -28.95 -5.43 4.59
C GLY A 11 -27.46 -5.12 4.43
N LEU A 12 -27.03 -4.58 3.29
CA LEU A 12 -25.66 -4.17 3.01
C LEU A 12 -25.62 -2.69 2.63
N TYR A 13 -24.54 -2.01 3.01
CA TYR A 13 -24.20 -0.65 2.62
C TYR A 13 -23.00 -0.72 1.69
N ASP A 14 -23.20 -0.42 0.42
CA ASP A 14 -22.18 -0.39 -0.62
C ASP A 14 -21.70 1.04 -0.84
N PHE A 15 -20.40 1.27 -0.66
CA PHE A 15 -19.76 2.56 -0.87
C PHE A 15 -18.75 2.47 -2.00
N ASP A 16 -18.84 3.35 -2.99
CA ASP A 16 -17.71 3.61 -3.87
C ASP A 16 -16.69 4.49 -3.13
N VAL A 17 -15.42 4.19 -3.36
CA VAL A 17 -14.28 4.90 -2.77
C VAL A 17 -13.65 5.77 -3.85
N ILE A 18 -13.51 7.06 -3.55
CA ILE A 18 -12.92 8.08 -4.42
C ILE A 18 -11.65 8.62 -3.76
N ASP A 19 -10.73 9.16 -4.56
CA ASP A 19 -9.42 9.64 -4.13
C ASP A 19 -8.61 8.54 -3.43
N CYS A 20 -8.73 7.34 -3.99
CA CYS A 20 -7.96 6.14 -3.71
C CYS A 20 -7.76 5.43 -5.06
N GLN A 21 -6.53 5.07 -5.40
CA GLN A 21 -6.15 4.55 -6.72
C GLN A 21 -6.59 3.09 -6.90
N TYR A 22 -6.36 2.23 -5.91
CA TYR A 22 -6.65 0.80 -6.01
C TYR A 22 -7.87 0.36 -5.21
N ILE A 23 -8.17 0.95 -4.04
CA ILE A 23 -9.43 0.66 -3.34
C ILE A 23 -10.59 1.35 -4.06
N ARG A 24 -11.53 0.54 -4.56
CA ARG A 24 -12.66 1.03 -5.38
C ARG A 24 -13.99 1.00 -4.65
N ARG A 25 -14.21 0.01 -3.78
CA ARG A 25 -15.51 -0.23 -3.15
C ARG A 25 -15.36 -0.85 -1.78
N VAL A 26 -16.29 -0.51 -0.89
CA VAL A 26 -16.41 -1.12 0.44
C VAL A 26 -17.85 -1.52 0.69
N THR A 27 -18.06 -2.74 1.18
CA THR A 27 -19.40 -3.25 1.52
C THR A 27 -19.46 -3.60 2.99
N VAL A 28 -20.41 -3.00 3.70
CA VAL A 28 -20.56 -3.13 5.15
C VAL A 28 -21.95 -3.67 5.48
N SER A 29 -22.04 -4.62 6.41
CA SER A 29 -23.33 -5.11 6.90
C SER A 29 -24.10 -4.02 7.65
N GLU A 30 -25.42 -3.96 7.47
CA GLU A 30 -26.29 -3.08 8.24
C GLU A 30 -26.25 -3.35 9.75
N LYS A 31 -25.83 -4.58 10.12
CA LYS A 31 -25.74 -5.09 11.50
C LYS A 31 -24.31 -5.10 12.02
N VAL A 32 -23.38 -4.42 11.35
CA VAL A 32 -21.95 -4.41 11.73
C VAL A 32 -21.77 -3.92 13.17
N GLU A 33 -20.99 -4.66 13.94
CA GLU A 33 -20.56 -4.33 15.28
C GLU A 33 -19.04 -4.11 15.34
N LYS A 34 -18.56 -3.52 16.42
CA LYS A 34 -17.12 -3.30 16.60
C LYS A 34 -16.39 -4.64 16.59
N GLY A 35 -15.37 -4.75 15.75
CA GLY A 35 -14.58 -5.96 15.57
C GLY A 35 -15.04 -6.85 14.42
N ASP A 36 -16.22 -6.58 13.84
CA ASP A 36 -16.71 -7.33 12.69
C ASP A 36 -15.89 -7.04 11.44
N THR A 37 -15.78 -8.05 10.59
CA THR A 37 -15.16 -7.91 9.27
C THR A 37 -16.17 -7.34 8.26
N PHE A 38 -15.69 -6.42 7.42
CA PHE A 38 -16.40 -5.95 6.24
C PHE A 38 -15.53 -6.12 4.99
N ASN A 39 -16.13 -6.03 3.80
CA ASN A 39 -15.43 -6.30 2.55
C ASN A 39 -14.84 -5.01 1.97
N ILE A 40 -13.56 -5.05 1.61
CA ILE A 40 -12.88 -4.02 0.83
C ILE A 40 -12.52 -4.64 -0.52
N TYR A 41 -12.85 -3.93 -1.60
CA TYR A 41 -12.56 -4.35 -2.97
C TYR A 41 -11.48 -3.45 -3.55
N SER A 42 -10.39 -4.06 -4.01
CA SER A 42 -9.27 -3.38 -4.64
C SER A 42 -8.97 -3.95 -6.03
N GLY A 43 -8.41 -3.12 -6.91
CA GLY A 43 -8.12 -3.49 -8.30
C GLY A 43 -9.35 -4.02 -9.06
N GLU A 44 -9.12 -4.86 -10.07
CA GLU A 44 -10.22 -5.39 -10.90
C GLU A 44 -11.00 -6.54 -10.21
N SER A 45 -10.32 -7.36 -9.42
CA SER A 45 -10.91 -8.60 -8.86
C SER A 45 -10.50 -8.95 -7.43
N HIS A 46 -9.73 -8.09 -6.74
CA HIS A 46 -9.25 -8.42 -5.40
C HIS A 46 -10.26 -8.03 -4.31
N LYS A 47 -10.38 -8.90 -3.30
CA LYS A 47 -11.27 -8.73 -2.15
C LYS A 47 -10.49 -9.03 -0.88
N SER A 48 -10.52 -8.10 0.06
CA SER A 48 -9.91 -8.23 1.38
C SER A 48 -10.90 -7.88 2.50
N GLY A 49 -10.54 -8.21 3.74
CA GLY A 49 -11.29 -7.82 4.93
C GLY A 49 -10.77 -6.53 5.54
N GLY A 50 -11.68 -5.64 5.95
CA GLY A 50 -11.40 -4.58 6.92
C GLY A 50 -12.06 -4.90 8.25
N ILE A 51 -11.54 -4.39 9.37
CA ILE A 51 -12.13 -4.57 10.70
C ILE A 51 -12.86 -3.30 11.10
N TRP A 52 -14.16 -3.42 11.41
CA TRP A 52 -14.98 -2.29 11.80
C TRP A 52 -14.61 -1.79 13.20
N SER A 53 -14.19 -0.53 13.29
CA SER A 53 -13.75 0.07 14.56
C SER A 53 -14.85 0.87 15.29
N GLY A 54 -15.95 1.18 14.59
CA GLY A 54 -17.05 1.99 15.10
C GLY A 54 -17.94 1.27 16.11
N THR A 55 -18.52 2.01 17.06
CA THR A 55 -19.29 1.44 18.18
C THR A 55 -20.81 1.49 18.01
N LYS A 56 -21.33 2.23 17.02
CA LYS A 56 -22.78 2.40 16.80
C LYS A 56 -23.28 1.84 15.46
N GLY A 57 -22.51 0.93 14.86
CA GLY A 57 -22.77 0.35 13.54
C GLY A 57 -22.77 1.38 12.40
N ILE A 58 -23.13 0.95 11.20
CA ILE A 58 -23.03 1.76 9.97
C ILE A 58 -24.13 2.83 9.84
N LYS A 59 -25.31 2.61 10.46
CA LYS A 59 -26.46 3.53 10.39
C LYS A 59 -26.25 4.83 11.18
N GLY A 60 -25.33 4.82 12.14
CA GLY A 60 -25.08 5.94 13.06
C GLY A 60 -23.88 6.82 12.73
N TYR A 61 -23.02 6.41 11.79
CA TYR A 61 -21.77 7.11 11.48
C TYR A 61 -21.60 7.37 9.98
N LEU A 62 -21.72 8.64 9.64
CA LEU A 62 -21.18 9.27 8.43
C LEU A 62 -19.68 8.96 8.36
N THR A 63 -19.26 8.27 7.30
CA THR A 63 -17.92 8.17 6.68
C THR A 63 -16.64 8.11 7.55
N GLY A 64 -16.52 8.76 8.71
CA GLY A 64 -15.34 8.80 9.56
C GLY A 64 -14.96 7.46 10.18
N ASP A 65 -15.89 6.71 10.77
CA ASP A 65 -15.59 5.37 11.31
C ASP A 65 -15.25 4.38 10.19
N LEU A 66 -15.93 4.50 9.06
CA LEU A 66 -15.63 3.73 7.84
C LEU A 66 -14.24 4.08 7.31
N GLU A 67 -13.93 5.37 7.18
CA GLU A 67 -12.63 5.88 6.74
C GLU A 67 -11.52 5.43 7.68
N ALA A 68 -11.70 5.57 8.99
CA ALA A 68 -10.73 5.12 9.98
C ALA A 68 -10.51 3.60 9.89
N SER A 69 -11.58 2.82 9.75
CA SER A 69 -11.51 1.37 9.62
C SER A 69 -10.82 0.93 8.33
N VAL A 70 -11.08 1.62 7.21
CA VAL A 70 -10.39 1.37 5.93
C VAL A 70 -8.93 1.78 6.03
N ARG A 71 -8.60 2.94 6.61
CA ARG A 71 -7.22 3.40 6.80
C ARG A 71 -6.40 2.45 7.67
N ALA A 72 -7.02 1.81 8.64
CA ALA A 72 -6.39 0.80 9.49
C ALA A 72 -6.28 -0.58 8.81
N SER A 73 -6.91 -0.79 7.66
CA SER A 73 -6.90 -2.10 6.99
C SER A 73 -5.59 -2.36 6.25
N ASN A 74 -5.22 -3.63 6.12
CA ASN A 74 -4.08 -4.05 5.29
C ASN A 74 -4.26 -3.57 3.84
N ALA A 75 -5.49 -3.57 3.32
CA ALA A 75 -5.78 -3.11 1.97
C ALA A 75 -5.34 -1.65 1.72
N PHE A 76 -5.51 -0.77 2.72
CA PHE A 76 -5.07 0.62 2.62
C PHE A 76 -3.57 0.77 2.83
N HIS A 77 -2.95 -0.10 3.63
CA HIS A 77 -1.48 -0.13 3.71
C HIS A 77 -0.88 -0.57 2.37
N SER A 78 -1.43 -1.64 1.77
CA SER A 78 -1.06 -2.10 0.42
C SER A 78 -1.25 -1.01 -0.64
N GLU A 79 -2.34 -0.23 -0.57
CA GLU A 79 -2.56 0.94 -1.43
C GLU A 79 -1.44 1.97 -1.31
N LEU A 80 -1.05 2.35 -0.09
CA LEU A 80 0.01 3.32 0.15
C LEU A 80 1.35 2.81 -0.41
N ILE A 81 1.65 1.54 -0.18
CA ILE A 81 2.87 0.91 -0.69
C ILE A 81 2.89 0.95 -2.21
N LYS A 82 1.81 0.52 -2.87
CA LYS A 82 1.72 0.53 -4.34
C LYS A 82 1.82 1.92 -4.92
N ARG A 83 1.11 2.90 -4.35
CA ARG A 83 1.19 4.30 -4.78
C ARG A 83 2.61 4.81 -4.69
N ASP A 84 3.31 4.47 -3.61
CA ASP A 84 4.69 4.90 -3.40
C ASP A 84 5.65 4.14 -4.34
N ALA A 85 5.42 2.85 -4.62
CA ALA A 85 6.14 2.11 -5.66
C ALA A 85 5.93 2.73 -7.05
N ASP A 86 4.68 3.03 -7.43
CA ASP A 86 4.28 3.73 -8.66
C ASP A 86 4.94 5.11 -8.81
N PHE A 87 5.24 5.78 -7.70
CA PHE A 87 5.97 7.04 -7.69
C PHE A 87 7.46 6.82 -7.98
N VAL A 88 8.08 5.83 -7.34
CA VAL A 88 9.51 5.56 -7.51
C VAL A 88 9.81 4.89 -8.86
N THR A 89 8.94 4.07 -9.42
CA THR A 89 9.12 3.50 -10.77
C THR A 89 9.11 4.55 -11.88
N LYS A 90 8.58 5.74 -11.58
CA LYS A 90 8.65 6.92 -12.47
C LYS A 90 9.85 7.81 -12.17
N SER A 91 10.66 7.45 -11.18
CA SER A 91 11.93 8.11 -10.92
C SER A 91 12.99 7.56 -11.87
N ASP A 92 13.98 8.38 -12.19
CA ASP A 92 15.14 7.97 -12.99
C ASP A 92 16.11 7.12 -12.15
N TYR A 93 15.67 6.35 -11.14
CA TYR A 93 16.57 5.54 -10.31
C TYR A 93 16.55 4.07 -10.71
N VAL A 94 17.73 3.44 -10.68
CA VAL A 94 17.93 2.02 -10.90
C VAL A 94 18.53 1.38 -9.65
N VAL A 95 17.99 0.24 -9.22
CA VAL A 95 18.46 -0.54 -8.07
C VAL A 95 19.15 -1.81 -8.56
N TYR A 96 20.39 -2.02 -8.15
CA TYR A 96 21.17 -3.22 -8.41
C TYR A 96 21.32 -4.02 -7.12
N VAL A 97 21.01 -5.32 -7.16
CA VAL A 97 21.06 -6.20 -6.00
C VAL A 97 21.97 -7.39 -6.30
N THR A 98 22.96 -7.62 -5.44
CA THR A 98 23.83 -8.80 -5.50
C THR A 98 23.61 -9.64 -4.25
N THR A 99 22.92 -10.77 -4.40
CA THR A 99 22.55 -11.66 -3.29
C THR A 99 23.72 -12.49 -2.76
N SER A 100 24.77 -12.72 -3.56
CA SER A 100 25.97 -13.44 -3.13
C SER A 100 26.88 -12.63 -2.21
N GLU A 101 26.79 -11.30 -2.29
CA GLU A 101 27.65 -10.36 -1.56
C GLU A 101 26.86 -9.48 -0.60
N SER A 102 25.55 -9.71 -0.47
CA SER A 102 24.65 -8.89 0.34
C SER A 102 24.89 -7.40 0.09
N MET A 103 24.73 -6.99 -1.18
CA MET A 103 25.00 -5.63 -1.62
C MET A 103 23.82 -5.08 -2.41
N VAL A 104 23.45 -3.84 -2.12
CA VAL A 104 22.42 -3.09 -2.86
C VAL A 104 23.01 -1.74 -3.26
N GLU A 105 22.92 -1.41 -4.55
CA GLU A 105 23.43 -0.18 -5.12
C GLU A 105 22.29 0.58 -5.83
N MET A 106 22.14 1.86 -5.51
CA MET A 106 21.13 2.75 -6.12
C MET A 106 21.83 3.80 -6.97
N LYS A 107 21.38 4.01 -8.21
CA LYS A 107 21.95 4.98 -9.17
C LYS A 107 20.88 5.82 -9.84
N HIS A 108 21.22 7.05 -10.21
CA HIS A 108 20.41 7.89 -11.10
C HIS A 108 20.77 7.58 -12.57
N ASP A 109 19.77 7.28 -13.39
CA ASP A 109 19.85 6.82 -14.78
C ASP A 109 20.31 7.92 -15.75
N SER A 110 20.00 9.18 -15.43
CA SER A 110 20.20 10.31 -16.36
C SER A 110 21.35 11.29 -16.02
N GLN A 111 22.18 11.04 -14.99
CA GLN A 111 23.30 11.93 -14.65
C GLN A 111 24.68 11.22 -14.70
N ASP A 112 25.60 11.81 -15.49
CA ASP A 112 27.03 11.44 -15.53
C ASP A 112 27.69 11.56 -14.15
N ASP A 113 27.13 12.38 -13.25
CA ASP A 113 27.42 12.38 -11.82
C ASP A 113 26.39 11.51 -11.10
N SER A 114 26.66 10.21 -11.09
CA SER A 114 25.86 9.24 -10.35
C SER A 114 26.02 9.48 -8.84
N LEU A 115 24.91 9.67 -8.15
CA LEU A 115 24.91 9.48 -6.71
C LEU A 115 24.75 7.99 -6.40
N TYR A 116 25.77 7.43 -5.77
CA TYR A 116 25.79 6.04 -5.31
C TYR A 116 25.45 6.00 -3.82
N VAL A 117 24.33 5.35 -3.51
CA VAL A 117 24.09 4.85 -2.16
C VAL A 117 24.30 3.34 -2.21
N THR A 118 25.34 2.87 -1.51
CA THR A 118 25.65 1.44 -1.41
C THR A 118 25.37 0.95 -0.01
N LEU A 119 24.49 -0.04 0.09
CA LEU A 119 24.24 -0.80 1.32
C LEU A 119 25.07 -2.08 1.27
N PHE A 120 25.67 -2.45 2.39
CA PHE A 120 26.54 -3.63 2.52
C PHE A 120 26.12 -4.50 3.70
N ASN A 121 26.37 -5.81 3.58
CA ASN A 121 26.18 -6.81 4.64
C ASN A 121 24.77 -6.70 5.24
N ASP A 122 24.67 -6.60 6.57
CA ASP A 122 23.43 -6.58 7.35
C ASP A 122 22.39 -5.57 6.85
N ASP A 123 22.80 -4.38 6.39
CA ASP A 123 21.86 -3.37 5.89
C ASP A 123 21.24 -3.76 4.55
N ALA A 124 22.03 -4.39 3.68
CA ALA A 124 21.56 -4.91 2.40
C ALA A 124 20.73 -6.18 2.58
N ASP A 125 21.11 -7.06 3.50
CA ASP A 125 20.33 -8.25 3.84
C ASP A 125 18.95 -7.86 4.38
N ARG A 126 18.90 -6.89 5.30
CA ARG A 126 17.62 -6.36 5.81
C ARG A 126 16.78 -5.76 4.68
N PHE A 127 17.40 -4.99 3.79
CA PHE A 127 16.70 -4.42 2.63
C PHE A 127 16.11 -5.51 1.72
N ILE A 128 16.89 -6.55 1.42
CA ILE A 128 16.45 -7.68 0.58
C ILE A 128 15.34 -8.48 1.26
N GLU A 129 15.46 -8.74 2.56
CA GLU A 129 14.44 -9.43 3.35
C GLU A 129 13.13 -8.64 3.37
N GLU A 130 13.20 -7.33 3.63
CA GLU A 130 12.03 -6.46 3.61
C GLU A 130 11.40 -6.37 2.22
N ALA A 131 12.19 -6.32 1.14
CA ALA A 131 11.68 -6.30 -0.23
C ALA A 131 10.97 -7.61 -0.58
N THR A 132 11.58 -8.74 -0.18
CA THR A 132 11.03 -10.07 -0.40
C THR A 132 9.71 -10.22 0.34
N LYS A 133 9.68 -9.82 1.61
CA LYS A 133 8.47 -9.84 2.42
C LYS A 133 7.39 -8.94 1.83
N LEU A 134 7.75 -7.76 1.34
CA LEU A 134 6.83 -6.83 0.69
C LEU A 134 6.21 -7.46 -0.57
N PHE A 135 7.03 -8.10 -1.39
CA PHE A 135 6.60 -8.83 -2.58
C PHE A 135 5.67 -9.99 -2.22
N GLU A 136 6.00 -10.78 -1.20
CA GLU A 136 5.18 -11.91 -0.73
C GLU A 136 3.85 -11.48 -0.12
N ASP A 137 3.85 -10.42 0.70
CA ASP A 137 2.67 -9.90 1.40
C ASP A 137 1.65 -9.29 0.43
N LEU A 138 2.12 -8.65 -0.64
CA LEU A 138 1.26 -7.96 -1.60
C LEU A 138 0.88 -8.83 -2.81
N GLY A 139 1.82 -9.62 -3.34
CA GLY A 139 1.58 -10.56 -4.45
C GLY A 139 1.12 -9.94 -5.78
N ASP A 140 0.94 -8.63 -5.83
CA ASP A 140 0.44 -7.86 -6.96
C ASP A 140 1.37 -6.72 -7.38
N ILE A 141 2.58 -6.71 -6.83
CA ILE A 141 3.72 -5.92 -7.29
C ILE A 141 4.83 -6.86 -7.77
N THR A 142 5.72 -6.34 -8.59
CA THR A 142 6.96 -6.99 -9.00
C THR A 142 8.05 -6.82 -7.94
N MET A 143 9.09 -7.66 -7.99
CA MET A 143 10.24 -7.51 -7.09
C MET A 143 11.00 -6.19 -7.35
N GLU A 144 11.03 -5.73 -8.59
CA GLU A 144 11.62 -4.43 -8.96
C GLU A 144 10.88 -3.26 -8.29
N GLU A 145 9.55 -3.28 -8.33
CA GLU A 145 8.70 -2.32 -7.61
C GLU A 145 8.94 -2.35 -6.10
N ALA A 146 9.13 -3.54 -5.51
CA ALA A 146 9.44 -3.69 -4.09
C ALA A 146 10.81 -3.07 -3.73
N TYR A 147 11.84 -3.33 -4.52
CA TYR A 147 13.18 -2.74 -4.31
C TYR A 147 13.16 -1.21 -4.47
N LEU A 148 12.48 -0.70 -5.49
CA LEU A 148 12.33 0.75 -5.68
C LEU A 148 11.51 1.40 -4.56
N HIS A 149 10.47 0.74 -4.04
CA HIS A 149 9.73 1.28 -2.90
C HIS A 149 10.63 1.47 -1.66
N LEU A 150 11.42 0.45 -1.32
CA LEU A 150 12.31 0.52 -0.16
C LEU A 150 13.49 1.47 -0.35
N SER A 151 13.87 1.80 -1.59
CA SER A 151 14.91 2.79 -1.85
C SER A 151 14.44 4.23 -1.60
N LYS A 152 13.12 4.49 -1.52
CA LYS A 152 12.54 5.84 -1.39
C LYS A 152 13.16 6.70 -0.27
N PRO A 153 13.33 6.23 0.98
CA PRO A 153 13.92 7.06 2.04
C PRO A 153 15.36 7.48 1.72
N TYR A 154 16.12 6.61 1.05
CA TYR A 154 17.49 6.90 0.63
C TYR A 154 17.49 7.92 -0.50
N ILE A 155 16.59 7.78 -1.48
CA ILE A 155 16.43 8.73 -2.59
C ILE A 155 16.03 10.11 -2.05
N GLU A 156 15.03 10.19 -1.16
CA GLU A 156 14.55 11.46 -0.63
C GLU A 156 15.61 12.20 0.20
N SER A 157 16.47 11.48 0.94
CA SER A 157 17.55 12.08 1.73
C SER A 157 18.59 12.86 0.92
N VAL A 158 18.64 12.61 -0.39
CA VAL A 158 19.55 13.25 -1.34
C VAL A 158 19.02 14.61 -1.78
N PHE A 159 17.71 14.72 -1.88
CA PHE A 159 17.02 15.91 -2.38
C PHE A 159 16.55 16.85 -1.26
N SER A 160 16.72 16.47 0.01
CA SER A 160 16.37 17.25 1.20
C SER A 160 17.53 18.09 1.72
#